data_AF-A0A366FD88-F1
#
_entry.id   AF-A0A366FD88-F1
#
_cell.length_a   1.000
_cell.length_b   1.000
_cell.length_c   1.000
_cell.angle_alpha   90.00
_cell.angle_beta   90.00
_cell.angle_gamma   90.00
#
_symmetry.space_group_name_H-M   'P 1'
#
loop_
_entity.id
_entity.type
_entity.pdbx_description
1 polymer ?
#
loop_
_entity_poly.entity_id
_entity_poly.type
_entity_poly.pdbx_seq_one_letter_code
_entity_poly.pdbx_strand_id
1 'polypeptide(L)'
;MPQLRVDRDLQPSGCMLPRMRSRLRVLKPMKRPSDGAGKLRGMSRKAMADIGGRIRSLRMRLDRSEPGFAALLGVEPELVAAWEAGERIDRDALILIAGATDTEMEWLIAGLTPAEVESFHAAARADRRRSRRPDQAVRDDGLVRPRLIMADEPPPPSIAAAWDVQPESGAPAARRRPSALLLDLPGATLVAGRRAAAYRVRPASGLEQVQLKLVLQGRHRFEGPRGRCTIGRGGALFTSSADAGLAAYAPAGRYVSVFLPAASLATRAPRFAARLMTPIAAGSPPLRLIGAYVSSLMLSEDGLDPETARSLAEHFVDLCAILLGAEGDDRALAEARGLRAAQRTAAAQAIEAGATTPGFSAAALALSLGVTEGQLHELFLETGEGFWDRVDARRLDIARARLVDPEFDPMTVAELAFACGFSSLGEFTRLFTARFGVDPADFRRRR
;
A
#
# COMPACT_ATOMS: atom_id res chain seq x y z
N MET A 1 44.77 30.88 -70.90
CA MET A 1 43.38 30.46 -70.62
C MET A 1 43.15 29.14 -71.34
N PRO A 2 42.59 28.06 -70.77
CA PRO A 2 42.56 27.49 -69.41
C PRO A 2 43.39 26.17 -69.38
N GLN A 3 43.37 25.37 -68.29
CA GLN A 3 43.81 23.95 -68.09
C GLN A 3 44.44 23.79 -66.68
N LEU A 4 44.31 22.74 -65.87
CA LEU A 4 44.25 21.26 -66.05
C LEU A 4 43.66 20.66 -64.72
N ARG A 5 42.69 19.73 -64.69
CA ARG A 5 42.80 18.26 -64.42
C ARG A 5 44.02 17.83 -63.55
N VAL A 6 43.91 16.94 -62.54
CA VAL A 6 43.69 15.47 -62.64
C VAL A 6 43.42 14.82 -61.25
N ASP A 7 42.50 13.83 -61.23
CA ASP A 7 42.29 12.56 -60.47
C ASP A 7 42.85 12.26 -59.06
N ARG A 8 42.00 11.64 -58.21
CA ARG A 8 41.93 10.17 -57.95
C ARG A 8 40.94 9.86 -56.80
N ASP A 9 39.87 9.10 -57.05
CA ASP A 9 39.71 7.65 -56.73
C ASP A 9 39.62 7.33 -55.22
N LEU A 10 38.71 6.53 -54.65
CA LEU A 10 37.90 5.41 -55.16
C LEU A 10 36.71 5.13 -54.20
N GLN A 11 35.60 4.69 -54.81
CA GLN A 11 34.31 4.14 -54.33
C GLN A 11 34.45 2.78 -53.57
N PRO A 12 33.38 2.02 -53.13
CA PRO A 12 31.96 1.99 -53.57
C PRO A 12 30.87 1.84 -52.46
N SER A 13 29.69 2.46 -52.61
CA SER A 13 28.41 1.96 -53.19
C SER A 13 27.56 1.06 -52.29
N GLY A 14 26.28 1.41 -52.14
CA GLY A 14 25.28 0.54 -51.50
C GLY A 14 23.90 1.20 -51.36
N CYS A 15 23.00 0.88 -52.30
CA CYS A 15 21.72 1.53 -52.55
C CYS A 15 20.56 1.01 -51.67
N MET A 16 19.58 1.90 -51.46
CA MET A 16 18.12 1.68 -51.34
C MET A 16 17.48 0.94 -50.13
N LEU A 17 16.65 1.73 -49.42
CA LEU A 17 15.51 1.36 -48.58
C LEU A 17 14.40 0.64 -49.39
N PRO A 18 13.52 -0.13 -48.71
CA PRO A 18 12.23 0.42 -48.34
C PRO A 18 11.76 0.11 -46.90
N ARG A 19 10.88 1.00 -46.42
CA ARG A 19 10.25 1.12 -45.10
C ARG A 19 9.20 0.04 -44.83
N MET A 20 8.98 -0.29 -43.54
CA MET A 20 7.65 -0.15 -42.90
C MET A 20 7.74 -0.03 -41.37
N ARG A 21 6.81 0.75 -40.81
CA ARG A 21 6.75 1.36 -39.47
C ARG A 21 5.86 0.55 -38.50
N SER A 22 6.08 0.68 -37.20
CA SER A 22 5.04 1.04 -36.18
C SER A 22 5.65 1.22 -34.78
N ARG A 23 5.92 2.44 -34.31
CA ARG A 23 5.05 3.39 -33.54
C ARG A 23 5.11 3.22 -31.99
N LEU A 24 6.17 3.76 -31.37
CA LEU A 24 6.10 4.36 -30.03
C LEU A 24 5.43 5.75 -30.15
N ARG A 25 4.42 6.02 -29.31
CA ARG A 25 3.89 7.38 -29.12
C ARG A 25 4.79 8.15 -28.15
N VAL A 26 5.51 9.14 -28.67
CA VAL A 26 6.20 10.18 -27.90
C VAL A 26 5.14 11.07 -27.23
N LEU A 27 5.15 11.15 -25.90
CA LEU A 27 4.42 12.17 -25.14
C LEU A 27 5.04 13.54 -25.44
N LYS A 28 4.22 14.52 -25.80
CA LYS A 28 4.66 15.89 -26.08
C LYS A 28 5.23 16.54 -24.80
N PRO A 29 6.29 17.35 -24.90
CA PRO A 29 6.79 18.14 -23.76
C PRO A 29 5.72 19.14 -23.31
N MET A 30 5.46 19.20 -22.00
CA MET A 30 4.62 20.23 -21.39
C MET A 30 5.30 21.60 -21.54
N LYS A 31 4.50 22.64 -21.81
CA LYS A 31 4.98 24.02 -21.97
C LYS A 31 5.68 24.52 -20.70
N ARG A 32 6.68 25.38 -20.90
CA ARG A 32 7.38 26.16 -19.87
C ARG A 32 6.41 26.66 -18.78
N PRO A 33 6.80 26.64 -17.50
CA PRO A 33 6.09 27.41 -16.49
C PRO A 33 6.11 28.88 -16.92
N SER A 34 4.93 29.47 -17.10
CA SER A 34 4.80 30.90 -17.37
C SER A 34 5.41 31.72 -16.22
N ASP A 35 6.06 32.84 -16.55
CA ASP A 35 6.73 33.83 -15.68
C ASP A 35 5.85 34.49 -14.58
N GLY A 36 4.75 33.86 -14.15
CA GLY A 36 3.76 34.38 -13.21
C GLY A 36 3.57 33.57 -11.92
N ALA A 37 4.45 32.63 -11.57
CA ALA A 37 4.35 31.85 -10.33
C ALA A 37 5.01 32.58 -9.15
N GLY A 38 4.26 32.81 -8.07
CA GLY A 38 4.66 33.62 -6.93
C GLY A 38 5.83 33.01 -6.16
N LYS A 39 7.03 33.60 -6.31
CA LYS A 39 8.19 33.31 -5.45
C LYS A 39 7.77 33.37 -3.97
N LEU A 40 8.10 32.32 -3.21
CA LEU A 40 8.02 32.33 -1.74
C LEU A 40 8.87 33.49 -1.19
N ARG A 41 8.24 34.62 -0.87
CA ARG A 41 8.90 35.68 -0.10
C ARG A 41 9.09 35.16 1.33
N GLY A 42 10.33 35.03 1.80
CA GLY A 42 10.63 34.90 3.25
C GLY A 42 11.51 33.75 3.73
N MET A 43 12.00 32.84 2.88
CA MET A 43 12.83 31.71 3.35
C MET A 43 14.31 32.10 3.51
N SER A 44 14.94 31.74 4.64
CA SER A 44 16.34 32.07 4.92
C SER A 44 17.32 31.22 4.07
N ARG A 45 18.53 31.72 3.80
CA ARG A 45 19.58 30.96 3.07
C ARG A 45 19.90 29.62 3.72
N LYS A 46 19.89 29.56 5.05
CA LYS A 46 20.13 28.33 5.81
C LYS A 46 19.01 27.30 5.56
N ALA A 47 17.75 27.73 5.62
CA ALA A 47 16.62 26.85 5.35
C ALA A 47 16.63 26.31 3.90
N MET A 48 17.06 27.12 2.93
CA MET A 48 17.18 26.67 1.53
C MET A 48 18.30 25.63 1.36
N ALA A 49 19.46 25.82 1.99
CA ALA A 49 20.54 24.84 2.00
C ALA A 49 20.12 23.51 2.66
N ASP A 50 19.39 23.58 3.77
CA ASP A 50 18.87 22.40 4.48
C ASP A 50 17.85 21.63 3.61
N ILE A 51 16.98 22.34 2.88
CA ILE A 51 16.04 21.72 1.93
C ILE A 51 16.79 21.08 0.77
N GLY A 52 17.80 21.74 0.21
CA GLY A 52 18.60 21.20 -0.89
C GLY A 52 19.34 19.92 -0.52
N GLY A 53 19.94 19.86 0.67
CA GLY A 53 20.55 18.64 1.21
C GLY A 53 19.54 17.49 1.36
N ARG A 54 18.29 17.80 1.75
CA ARG A 54 17.22 16.81 1.90
C ARG A 54 16.68 16.31 0.57
N ILE A 55 16.54 17.17 -0.44
CA ILE A 55 16.14 16.77 -1.81
C ILE A 55 17.20 15.85 -2.41
N ARG A 56 18.48 16.18 -2.22
CA ARG A 56 19.60 15.32 -2.63
C ARG A 56 19.54 13.96 -1.96
N SER A 57 19.34 13.94 -0.63
CA SER A 57 19.19 12.71 0.14
C SER A 57 17.99 11.88 -0.31
N LEU A 58 16.88 12.53 -0.66
CA LEU A 58 15.66 11.88 -1.14
C LEU A 58 15.83 11.29 -2.54
N ARG A 59 16.49 12.01 -3.46
CA ARG A 59 16.87 11.49 -4.78
C ARG A 59 17.74 10.24 -4.65
N MET A 60 18.73 10.30 -3.76
CA MET A 60 19.60 9.15 -3.48
C MET A 60 18.82 7.97 -2.88
N ARG A 61 17.89 8.22 -1.96
CA ARG A 61 17.04 7.18 -1.36
C ARG A 61 16.09 6.48 -2.34
N LEU A 62 15.58 7.24 -3.31
CA LEU A 62 14.67 6.75 -4.34
C LEU A 62 15.38 6.13 -5.53
N ASP A 63 16.71 6.18 -5.51
CA ASP A 63 17.58 5.63 -6.54
C ASP A 63 17.20 6.14 -7.91
N ARG A 64 17.52 7.41 -8.15
CA ARG A 64 17.24 8.06 -9.43
C ARG A 64 18.45 8.89 -9.82
N SER A 65 18.93 8.69 -11.05
CA SER A 65 19.85 9.64 -11.69
C SER A 65 19.25 11.04 -11.69
N GLU A 66 20.05 12.10 -11.74
CA GLU A 66 19.52 13.47 -11.74
C GLU A 66 18.45 13.70 -12.84
N PRO A 67 18.63 13.23 -14.10
CA PRO A 67 17.58 13.29 -15.11
C PRO A 67 16.40 12.35 -14.83
N GLY A 68 16.65 11.17 -14.24
CA GLY A 68 15.59 10.23 -13.85
C GLY A 68 14.73 10.72 -12.69
N PHE A 69 15.33 11.48 -11.77
CA PHE A 69 14.66 12.15 -10.68
C PHE A 69 13.90 13.36 -11.19
N ALA A 70 14.50 14.16 -12.07
CA ALA A 70 13.81 15.25 -12.75
C ALA A 70 12.57 14.75 -13.51
N ALA A 71 12.71 13.63 -14.24
CA ALA A 71 11.60 12.99 -14.92
C ALA A 71 10.53 12.43 -13.96
N LEU A 72 10.93 11.84 -12.82
CA LEU A 72 10.01 11.41 -11.74
C LEU A 72 9.21 12.60 -11.19
N LEU A 73 9.88 13.73 -11.03
CA LEU A 73 9.32 14.97 -10.51
C LEU A 73 8.55 15.78 -11.57
N GLY A 74 8.64 15.41 -12.85
CA GLY A 74 8.04 16.15 -13.95
C GLY A 74 8.66 17.54 -14.18
N VAL A 75 9.95 17.69 -13.88
CA VAL A 75 10.71 18.94 -14.04
C VAL A 75 11.96 18.75 -14.89
N GLU A 76 12.59 19.86 -15.28
CA GLU A 76 13.87 19.86 -15.98
C GLU A 76 15.03 19.48 -15.03
N PRO A 77 16.05 18.72 -15.49
CA PRO A 77 17.19 18.31 -14.66
C PRO A 77 17.96 19.47 -14.02
N GLU A 78 18.07 20.60 -14.72
CA GLU A 78 18.75 21.79 -14.22
C GLU A 78 18.06 22.36 -12.96
N LEU A 79 16.75 22.14 -12.84
CA LEU A 79 15.98 22.55 -11.68
C LEU A 79 16.29 21.67 -10.46
N VAL A 80 16.55 20.38 -10.68
CA VAL A 80 17.02 19.45 -9.64
C VAL A 80 18.40 19.87 -9.14
N ALA A 81 19.33 20.17 -10.05
CA ALA A 81 20.66 20.66 -9.68
C ALA A 81 20.60 21.96 -8.85
N ALA A 82 19.77 22.92 -9.26
CA ALA A 82 19.56 24.17 -8.54
C ALA A 82 18.96 23.94 -7.13
N TRP A 83 18.01 23.00 -6.98
CA TRP A 83 17.47 22.65 -5.67
C TRP A 83 18.52 22.02 -4.77
N GLU A 84 19.32 21.09 -5.30
CA GLU A 84 20.39 20.45 -4.55
C GLU A 84 21.50 21.43 -4.15
N ALA A 85 21.70 22.50 -4.90
CA ALA A 85 22.61 23.59 -4.58
C ALA A 85 22.02 24.58 -3.54
N GLY A 86 20.76 24.41 -3.13
CA GLY A 86 20.09 25.29 -2.16
C GLY A 86 19.72 26.65 -2.74
N GLU A 87 19.55 26.73 -4.05
CA GLU A 87 19.12 27.95 -4.74
C GLU A 87 17.62 28.23 -4.51
N ARG A 88 17.14 29.40 -4.90
CA ARG A 88 15.75 29.84 -4.65
C ARG A 88 14.76 28.89 -5.32
N ILE A 89 14.01 28.17 -4.49
CA ILE A 89 13.06 27.14 -4.91
C ILE A 89 11.68 27.77 -5.18
N ASP A 90 11.04 27.37 -6.27
CA ASP A 90 9.67 27.74 -6.58
C ASP A 90 8.65 26.92 -5.77
N ARG A 91 7.46 27.46 -5.50
CA ARG A 91 6.46 26.77 -4.66
C ARG A 91 5.92 25.52 -5.35
N ASP A 92 5.67 25.61 -6.65
CA ASP A 92 5.08 24.51 -7.43
C ASP A 92 6.07 23.35 -7.57
N ALA A 93 7.36 23.66 -7.59
CA ALA A 93 8.47 22.73 -7.55
C ALA A 93 8.54 21.88 -6.26
N LEU A 94 8.33 22.48 -5.09
CA LEU A 94 8.29 21.75 -3.80
C LEU A 94 7.09 20.80 -3.73
N ILE A 95 5.95 21.23 -4.29
CA ILE A 95 4.73 20.41 -4.36
C ILE A 95 4.98 19.18 -5.24
N LEU A 96 5.70 19.31 -6.36
CA LEU A 96 6.07 18.20 -7.22
C LEU A 96 6.97 17.18 -6.53
N ILE A 97 7.92 17.62 -5.70
CA ILE A 97 8.80 16.74 -4.92
C ILE A 97 8.03 15.97 -3.85
N ALA A 98 7.25 16.68 -3.04
CA ALA A 98 6.37 16.04 -2.07
C ALA A 98 5.43 15.06 -2.75
N GLY A 99 4.97 15.41 -3.95
CA GLY A 99 4.05 14.67 -4.80
C GLY A 99 4.64 13.59 -5.71
N ALA A 100 5.93 13.24 -5.62
CA ALA A 100 6.48 12.11 -6.40
C ALA A 100 7.25 11.06 -5.57
N THR A 101 7.49 11.32 -4.29
CA THR A 101 8.53 10.62 -3.51
C THR A 101 8.00 9.74 -2.36
N ASP A 102 6.68 9.59 -2.26
CA ASP A 102 5.81 8.94 -1.24
C ASP A 102 6.35 8.94 0.21
N THR A 103 7.16 9.94 0.56
CA THR A 103 7.75 10.09 1.89
C THR A 103 6.93 11.13 2.64
N GLU A 104 6.24 10.73 3.73
CA GLU A 104 5.50 11.68 4.57
C GLU A 104 6.44 12.78 5.08
N MET A 105 6.29 13.95 4.49
CA MET A 105 7.08 15.14 4.80
C MET A 105 6.27 16.07 5.70
N GLU A 106 5.98 15.61 6.93
CA GLU A 106 5.31 16.45 7.94
C GLU A 106 6.05 17.78 8.19
N TRP A 107 7.35 17.86 7.87
CA TRP A 107 8.21 19.04 8.10
C TRP A 107 8.34 19.99 6.89
N LEU A 108 7.88 19.60 5.70
CA LEU A 108 7.96 20.45 4.49
C LEU A 108 6.59 21.03 4.10
N ILE A 109 5.52 20.59 4.77
CA ILE A 109 4.14 21.08 4.63
C ILE A 109 3.79 21.95 5.84
N ALA A 110 4.55 23.01 6.08
CA ALA A 110 4.04 24.11 6.91
C ALA A 110 3.14 25.07 6.09
N GLY A 111 2.67 24.68 4.89
CA GLY A 111 1.97 25.59 3.97
C GLY A 111 1.16 24.99 2.81
N LEU A 112 0.73 23.72 2.85
CA LEU A 112 -0.18 23.13 1.84
C LEU A 112 -1.46 22.57 2.49
N THR A 113 -2.52 22.43 1.69
CA THR A 113 -3.85 22.06 2.19
C THR A 113 -4.11 20.53 2.08
N PRO A 114 -4.96 19.95 2.94
CA PRO A 114 -5.19 18.50 3.00
C PRO A 114 -5.67 17.82 1.71
N ALA A 115 -6.30 18.56 0.78
CA ALA A 115 -6.80 18.02 -0.48
C ALA A 115 -5.67 17.66 -1.47
N GLU A 116 -4.53 18.37 -1.38
CA GLU A 116 -3.38 18.19 -2.27
C GLU A 116 -2.59 16.93 -1.91
N VAL A 117 -2.57 16.58 -0.62
CA VAL A 117 -1.96 15.35 -0.07
C VAL A 117 -2.72 14.09 -0.51
N GLU A 118 -4.04 14.17 -0.68
CA GLU A 118 -4.88 13.00 -1.01
C GLU A 118 -4.75 12.56 -2.48
N SER A 119 -4.50 13.50 -3.39
CA SER A 119 -4.26 13.22 -4.81
C SER A 119 -2.98 12.42 -5.03
N PHE A 120 -1.96 12.71 -4.24
CA PHE A 120 -0.64 12.08 -4.33
C PHE A 120 -0.64 10.60 -3.97
N HIS A 121 -1.27 10.23 -2.84
CA HIS A 121 -1.42 8.82 -2.45
C HIS A 121 -2.20 7.97 -3.46
N ALA A 122 -2.97 8.59 -4.35
CA ALA A 122 -3.69 7.88 -5.41
C ALA A 122 -2.75 7.38 -6.52
N ALA A 123 -1.64 8.08 -6.78
CA ALA A 123 -0.69 7.74 -7.84
C ALA A 123 0.26 6.58 -7.46
N ALA A 124 0.79 6.56 -6.23
CA ALA A 124 1.63 5.46 -5.72
C ALA A 124 0.89 4.10 -5.68
N ARG A 125 -0.44 4.14 -5.48
CA ARG A 125 -1.31 2.95 -5.56
C ARG A 125 -1.47 2.40 -6.99
N ALA A 126 -1.14 3.18 -8.02
CA ALA A 126 -1.22 2.77 -9.42
C ALA A 126 0.01 1.97 -9.87
N ASP A 127 1.18 2.24 -9.31
CA ASP A 127 2.43 1.56 -9.69
C ASP A 127 2.52 0.13 -9.11
N ARG A 128 2.04 -0.08 -7.88
CA ARG A 128 1.82 -1.42 -7.30
C ARG A 128 0.81 -2.29 -8.07
N ARG A 129 -0.02 -1.70 -8.94
CA ARG A 129 -0.94 -2.45 -9.81
C ARG A 129 -0.26 -2.98 -11.07
N ARG A 130 0.90 -2.44 -11.48
CA ARG A 130 1.63 -2.88 -12.70
C ARG A 130 2.45 -4.15 -12.50
N SER A 131 2.87 -4.46 -11.28
CA SER A 131 3.62 -5.70 -10.95
C SER A 131 2.72 -6.93 -10.68
N ARG A 132 1.39 -6.78 -10.75
CA ARG A 132 0.44 -7.90 -10.64
C ARG A 132 0.10 -8.45 -12.02
N ARG A 133 0.78 -9.52 -12.45
CA ARG A 133 0.30 -10.36 -13.55
C ARG A 133 -0.83 -11.25 -13.04
N PRO A 134 -2.05 -11.16 -13.61
CA PRO A 134 -3.17 -12.01 -13.25
C PRO A 134 -3.16 -13.23 -14.19
N ASP A 135 -2.28 -14.18 -13.93
CA ASP A 135 -2.34 -15.51 -14.55
C ASP A 135 -1.58 -16.49 -13.65
N GLN A 136 -2.10 -16.74 -12.46
CA GLN A 136 -1.76 -17.96 -11.74
C GLN A 136 -2.92 -18.92 -11.97
N ALA A 137 -2.66 -19.92 -12.82
CA ALA A 137 -3.51 -21.07 -12.99
C ALA A 137 -3.85 -21.64 -11.61
N VAL A 138 -5.13 -22.01 -11.42
CA VAL A 138 -5.59 -22.77 -10.26
C VAL A 138 -4.72 -24.03 -10.18
N ARG A 139 -3.79 -24.04 -9.22
CA ARG A 139 -3.03 -25.25 -8.87
C ARG A 139 -3.94 -26.04 -7.95
N ASP A 140 -4.27 -27.26 -8.32
CA ASP A 140 -5.07 -28.17 -7.50
C ASP A 140 -4.17 -28.81 -6.42
N ASP A 141 -3.64 -27.96 -5.54
CA ASP A 141 -2.76 -28.34 -4.42
C ASP A 141 -3.48 -28.24 -3.05
N GLY A 142 -4.80 -28.02 -3.06
CA GLY A 142 -5.62 -27.89 -1.87
C GLY A 142 -5.40 -26.60 -1.06
N LEU A 143 -4.57 -25.68 -1.53
CA LEU A 143 -4.28 -24.42 -0.82
C LEU A 143 -5.31 -23.34 -1.13
N VAL A 144 -5.71 -22.62 -0.09
CA VAL A 144 -6.67 -21.51 -0.16
C VAL A 144 -5.93 -20.23 -0.58
N ARG A 145 -6.39 -19.58 -1.66
CA ARG A 145 -5.73 -18.41 -2.25
C ARG A 145 -6.67 -17.26 -2.58
N PRO A 146 -6.17 -16.01 -2.57
CA PRO A 146 -6.94 -14.88 -3.07
C PRO A 146 -7.23 -15.03 -4.56
N ARG A 147 -8.50 -14.88 -4.96
CA ARG A 147 -8.92 -14.84 -6.37
C ARG A 147 -9.39 -13.45 -6.78
N LEU A 148 -9.16 -13.09 -8.03
CA LEU A 148 -9.68 -11.87 -8.60
C LEU A 148 -11.17 -12.02 -8.97
N ILE A 149 -11.98 -11.04 -8.59
CA ILE A 149 -13.39 -10.91 -8.98
C ILE A 149 -13.53 -9.76 -9.98
N MET A 150 -14.30 -10.03 -11.04
CA MET A 150 -14.64 -9.04 -12.06
C MET A 150 -15.93 -8.28 -11.68
N ALA A 151 -16.04 -7.02 -12.10
CA ALA A 151 -17.15 -6.14 -11.69
C ALA A 151 -18.55 -6.58 -12.17
N ASP A 152 -18.59 -7.38 -13.23
CA ASP A 152 -19.77 -7.97 -13.87
C ASP A 152 -20.04 -9.41 -13.40
N GLU A 153 -19.14 -9.99 -12.61
CA GLU A 153 -19.32 -11.33 -12.04
C GLU A 153 -20.40 -11.31 -10.95
N PRO A 154 -21.28 -12.33 -10.87
CA PRO A 154 -22.21 -12.46 -9.76
C PRO A 154 -21.47 -12.58 -8.42
N PRO A 155 -22.14 -12.30 -7.29
CA PRO A 155 -21.57 -12.54 -5.97
C PRO A 155 -21.07 -14.00 -5.84
N PRO A 156 -19.91 -14.22 -5.21
CA PRO A 156 -19.40 -15.56 -4.92
C PRO A 156 -20.44 -16.41 -4.18
N PRO A 157 -20.47 -17.74 -4.36
CA PRO A 157 -21.43 -18.62 -3.68
C PRO A 157 -21.45 -18.46 -2.15
N SER A 158 -20.28 -18.27 -1.54
CA SER A 158 -20.12 -18.03 -0.10
C SER A 158 -20.86 -16.79 0.43
N ILE A 159 -21.09 -15.81 -0.45
CA ILE A 159 -21.87 -14.60 -0.17
C ILE A 159 -23.31 -14.79 -0.65
N ALA A 160 -23.52 -15.30 -1.86
CA ALA A 160 -24.84 -15.47 -2.47
C ALA A 160 -25.76 -16.42 -1.67
N ALA A 161 -25.19 -17.35 -0.90
CA ALA A 161 -25.93 -18.25 -0.02
C ALA A 161 -26.69 -17.55 1.12
N ALA A 162 -26.29 -16.32 1.47
CA ALA A 162 -26.91 -15.53 2.53
C ALA A 162 -27.44 -14.17 2.03
N TRP A 163 -26.84 -13.63 0.97
CA TRP A 163 -27.11 -12.28 0.47
C TRP A 163 -27.60 -12.32 -0.98
N ASP A 164 -28.87 -11.98 -1.20
CA ASP A 164 -29.38 -11.68 -2.56
C ASP A 164 -28.99 -10.24 -2.91
N VAL A 165 -27.98 -10.10 -3.78
CA VAL A 165 -27.42 -8.81 -4.18
C VAL A 165 -27.79 -8.52 -5.62
N GLN A 166 -28.62 -7.49 -5.80
CA GLN A 166 -29.05 -7.01 -7.11
C GLN A 166 -28.50 -5.60 -7.35
N PRO A 167 -27.98 -5.29 -8.55
CA PRO A 167 -27.63 -3.91 -8.88
C PRO A 167 -28.87 -3.01 -8.81
N GLU A 168 -28.71 -1.78 -8.31
CA GLU A 168 -29.83 -0.84 -8.23
C GLU A 168 -30.28 -0.40 -9.63
N SER A 169 -31.60 -0.35 -9.88
CA SER A 169 -32.17 0.04 -11.17
C SER A 169 -31.64 1.42 -11.62
N GLY A 170 -31.10 1.48 -12.84
CA GLY A 170 -30.50 2.71 -13.39
C GLY A 170 -29.02 2.91 -13.06
N ALA A 171 -28.38 2.02 -12.29
CA ALA A 171 -26.93 1.99 -12.18
C ALA A 171 -26.31 1.66 -13.56
N PRO A 172 -25.25 2.36 -13.99
CA PRO A 172 -24.59 2.06 -15.26
C PRO A 172 -24.09 0.62 -15.25
N ALA A 173 -24.37 -0.13 -16.32
CA ALA A 173 -23.94 -1.51 -16.47
C ALA A 173 -22.43 -1.64 -16.16
N ALA A 174 -22.09 -2.57 -15.27
CA ALA A 174 -20.71 -2.77 -14.88
C ALA A 174 -19.90 -3.26 -16.10
N ARG A 175 -18.95 -2.44 -16.57
CA ARG A 175 -17.98 -2.91 -17.57
C ARG A 175 -17.09 -3.97 -16.93
N ARG A 176 -16.86 -5.09 -17.63
CA ARG A 176 -15.92 -6.13 -17.22
C ARG A 176 -14.56 -5.55 -16.90
N ARG A 177 -14.20 -5.52 -15.61
CA ARG A 177 -12.92 -4.99 -15.11
C ARG A 177 -12.58 -5.62 -13.76
N PRO A 178 -11.29 -5.72 -13.40
CA PRO A 178 -10.88 -6.12 -12.05
C PRO A 178 -11.55 -5.24 -10.99
N SER A 179 -12.36 -5.84 -10.12
CA SER A 179 -13.09 -5.11 -9.08
C SER A 179 -12.46 -5.30 -7.72
N ALA A 180 -12.34 -6.55 -7.28
CA ALA A 180 -11.89 -6.88 -5.94
C ALA A 180 -11.14 -8.21 -5.91
N LEU A 181 -10.42 -8.48 -4.83
CA LEU A 181 -9.91 -9.78 -4.48
C LEU A 181 -10.83 -10.41 -3.44
N LEU A 182 -10.98 -11.73 -3.52
CA LEU A 182 -11.75 -12.56 -2.60
C LEU A 182 -10.87 -13.65 -2.03
N LEU A 183 -11.01 -13.91 -0.74
CA LEU A 183 -10.43 -15.06 -0.07
C LEU A 183 -11.53 -15.75 0.72
N ASP A 184 -11.87 -16.98 0.35
CA ASP A 184 -12.84 -17.82 1.06
C ASP A 184 -12.09 -18.70 2.06
N LEU A 185 -12.23 -18.39 3.34
CA LEU A 185 -11.72 -19.17 4.45
C LEU A 185 -12.83 -20.11 4.98
N PRO A 186 -12.48 -21.24 5.62
CA PRO A 186 -13.46 -22.07 6.32
C PRO A 186 -14.12 -21.27 7.46
N GLY A 187 -15.33 -20.76 7.22
CA GLY A 187 -16.09 -19.97 8.21
C GLY A 187 -15.92 -18.44 8.11
N ALA A 188 -15.22 -17.92 7.10
CA ALA A 188 -15.16 -16.48 6.83
C ALA A 188 -14.92 -16.19 5.35
N THR A 189 -15.59 -15.19 4.80
CA THR A 189 -15.28 -14.70 3.45
C THR A 189 -14.75 -13.27 3.52
N LEU A 190 -13.61 -13.04 2.89
CA LEU A 190 -12.95 -11.73 2.84
C LEU A 190 -13.04 -11.17 1.43
N VAL A 191 -13.42 -9.90 1.30
CA VAL A 191 -13.37 -9.17 0.02
C VAL A 191 -12.67 -7.84 0.19
N ALA A 192 -11.67 -7.56 -0.65
CA ALA A 192 -10.94 -6.31 -0.66
C ALA A 192 -10.85 -5.71 -2.06
N GLY A 193 -11.31 -4.47 -2.24
CA GLY A 193 -11.18 -3.81 -3.54
C GLY A 193 -12.15 -2.67 -3.80
N ARG A 194 -12.39 -2.39 -5.08
CA ARG A 194 -13.38 -1.42 -5.58
C ARG A 194 -14.73 -2.14 -5.72
N ARG A 195 -15.83 -1.40 -5.53
CA ARG A 195 -17.20 -1.90 -5.72
C ARG A 195 -17.98 -0.97 -6.67
N ALA A 196 -19.03 -1.48 -7.32
CA ALA A 196 -19.91 -0.65 -8.15
C ALA A 196 -20.84 0.22 -7.28
N ALA A 197 -21.48 1.20 -7.92
CA ALA A 197 -22.00 2.40 -7.28
C ALA A 197 -23.16 2.18 -6.28
N ALA A 198 -24.04 1.20 -6.52
CA ALA A 198 -25.10 0.85 -5.59
C ALA A 198 -25.67 -0.55 -5.85
N TYR A 199 -26.02 -1.25 -4.78
CA TYR A 199 -26.67 -2.55 -4.83
C TYR A 199 -27.79 -2.61 -3.80
N ARG A 200 -28.89 -3.23 -4.19
CA ARG A 200 -29.92 -3.67 -3.28
C ARG A 200 -29.55 -5.03 -2.71
N VAL A 201 -29.72 -5.15 -1.42
CA VAL A 201 -29.48 -6.36 -0.64
C VAL A 201 -30.82 -6.83 -0.11
N ARG A 202 -31.09 -8.12 -0.26
CA ARG A 202 -32.23 -8.80 0.35
C ARG A 202 -31.76 -10.06 1.07
N PRO A 203 -32.50 -10.50 2.10
CA PRO A 203 -32.29 -11.82 2.68
C PRO A 203 -32.44 -12.89 1.60
N ALA A 204 -31.43 -13.74 1.45
CA ALA A 204 -31.58 -14.99 0.73
C ALA A 204 -32.05 -16.08 1.71
N SER A 205 -32.73 -17.11 1.21
CA SER A 205 -33.00 -18.32 1.99
C SER A 205 -31.69 -19.07 2.24
N GLY A 206 -31.29 -19.26 3.49
CA GLY A 206 -30.03 -19.93 3.81
C GLY A 206 -29.45 -19.55 5.18
N LEU A 207 -28.13 -19.44 5.24
CA LEU A 207 -27.35 -19.16 6.44
C LEU A 207 -27.44 -17.68 6.84
N GLU A 208 -27.60 -17.39 8.14
CA GLU A 208 -27.49 -16.02 8.63
C GLU A 208 -26.02 -15.60 8.72
N GLN A 209 -25.68 -14.48 8.09
CA GLN A 209 -24.34 -13.91 8.09
C GLN A 209 -24.34 -12.47 8.57
N VAL A 210 -23.24 -12.08 9.19
CA VAL A 210 -22.94 -10.69 9.52
C VAL A 210 -21.79 -10.22 8.65
N GLN A 211 -21.95 -9.06 8.04
CA GLN A 211 -20.91 -8.37 7.30
C GLN A 211 -20.32 -7.24 8.14
N LEU A 212 -19.00 -7.25 8.34
CA LEU A 212 -18.24 -6.04 8.64
C LEU A 212 -17.89 -5.33 7.34
N LYS A 213 -18.23 -4.05 7.25
CA LYS A 213 -17.82 -3.16 6.16
C LYS A 213 -16.84 -2.11 6.65
N LEU A 214 -15.60 -2.14 6.17
CA LEU A 214 -14.57 -1.14 6.45
C LEU A 214 -14.27 -0.30 5.21
N VAL A 215 -14.25 1.03 5.35
CA VAL A 215 -13.92 1.97 4.28
C VAL A 215 -12.45 2.35 4.33
N LEU A 216 -11.66 1.92 3.34
CA LEU A 216 -10.26 2.35 3.21
C LEU A 216 -10.12 3.68 2.47
N GLN A 217 -11.02 3.94 1.51
CA GLN A 217 -11.09 5.19 0.75
C GLN A 217 -12.52 5.45 0.29
N GLY A 218 -12.95 6.71 0.31
CA GLY A 218 -14.29 7.13 -0.10
C GLY A 218 -15.29 7.08 1.05
N ARG A 219 -16.56 6.79 0.72
CA ARG A 219 -17.66 6.66 1.66
C ARG A 219 -18.51 5.44 1.31
N HIS A 220 -19.18 4.89 2.30
CA HIS A 220 -20.19 3.84 2.15
C HIS A 220 -21.46 4.28 2.86
N ARG A 221 -22.59 4.15 2.18
CA ARG A 221 -23.92 4.45 2.71
C ARG A 221 -24.75 3.18 2.69
N PHE A 222 -25.41 2.87 3.80
CA PHE A 222 -26.36 1.79 3.88
C PHE A 222 -27.71 2.33 4.35
N GLU A 223 -28.77 1.93 3.68
CA GLU A 223 -30.15 2.29 4.01
C GLU A 223 -30.98 1.02 4.13
N GLY A 224 -31.48 0.72 5.31
CA GLY A 224 -32.38 -0.41 5.54
C GLY A 224 -33.54 -0.02 6.45
N PRO A 225 -34.41 -0.97 6.82
CA PRO A 225 -35.53 -0.76 7.75
C PRO A 225 -35.09 -0.20 9.10
N ARG A 226 -33.88 -0.55 9.55
CA ARG A 226 -33.29 -0.08 10.81
C ARG A 226 -32.72 1.35 10.73
N GLY A 227 -32.77 1.99 9.56
CA GLY A 227 -32.35 3.37 9.34
C GLY A 227 -31.25 3.52 8.29
N ARG A 228 -30.68 4.73 8.26
CA ARG A 228 -29.64 5.13 7.31
C ARG A 228 -28.33 5.41 8.03
N CYS A 229 -27.26 4.81 7.55
CA CYS A 229 -25.90 5.02 8.04
C CYS A 229 -24.98 5.46 6.91
N THR A 230 -24.05 6.37 7.19
CA THR A 230 -22.95 6.72 6.27
C THR A 230 -21.64 6.69 7.03
N ILE A 231 -20.67 5.96 6.49
CA ILE A 231 -19.32 5.84 7.03
C ILE A 231 -18.28 6.34 6.02
N GLY A 232 -17.29 7.07 6.51
CA GLY A 232 -16.16 7.57 5.73
C GLY A 232 -14.89 6.75 5.94
N ARG A 233 -13.79 7.22 5.35
CA ARG A 233 -12.45 6.61 5.48
C ARG A 233 -12.12 6.27 6.94
N GLY A 234 -11.65 5.04 7.16
CA GLY A 234 -11.31 4.48 8.46
C GLY A 234 -12.49 4.01 9.30
N GLY A 235 -13.72 4.43 8.96
CA GLY A 235 -14.94 4.01 9.64
C GLY A 235 -15.45 2.66 9.15
N ALA A 236 -16.26 2.01 9.99
CA ALA A 236 -16.85 0.73 9.69
C ALA A 236 -18.31 0.61 10.14
N LEU A 237 -19.02 -0.38 9.59
CA LEU A 237 -20.42 -0.69 9.92
C LEU A 237 -20.61 -2.21 9.87
N PHE A 238 -21.38 -2.75 10.82
CA PHE A 238 -21.88 -4.12 10.74
C PHE A 238 -23.32 -4.16 10.22
N THR A 239 -23.61 -5.09 9.30
CA THR A 239 -24.97 -5.38 8.79
C THR A 239 -25.24 -6.88 8.84
N SER A 240 -26.49 -7.29 9.00
CA SER A 240 -26.89 -8.71 8.91
C SER A 240 -27.44 -9.02 7.52
N SER A 241 -27.34 -10.28 7.08
CA SER A 241 -28.00 -10.77 5.88
C SER A 241 -29.52 -10.77 6.03
N ALA A 242 -30.04 -10.74 7.26
CA ALA A 242 -31.45 -10.52 7.55
C ALA A 242 -31.91 -9.07 7.26
N ASP A 243 -30.98 -8.12 7.13
CA ASP A 243 -31.30 -6.73 6.83
C ASP A 243 -31.44 -6.53 5.32
N ALA A 244 -32.68 -6.33 4.84
CA ALA A 244 -32.89 -5.78 3.50
C ALA A 244 -32.42 -4.33 3.44
N GLY A 245 -31.81 -3.89 2.33
CA GLY A 245 -31.38 -2.50 2.21
C GLY A 245 -30.71 -2.12 0.91
N LEU A 246 -30.34 -0.85 0.81
CA LEU A 246 -29.56 -0.27 -0.29
C LEU A 246 -28.15 0.05 0.22
N ALA A 247 -27.15 -0.62 -0.35
CA ALA A 247 -25.74 -0.35 -0.11
C ALA A 247 -25.18 0.48 -1.27
N ALA A 248 -24.79 1.72 -1.00
CA ALA A 248 -24.23 2.65 -1.96
C ALA A 248 -22.75 2.96 -1.67
N TYR A 249 -21.96 3.00 -2.74
CA TYR A 249 -20.51 3.13 -2.71
C TYR A 249 -20.08 4.40 -3.45
N ALA A 250 -19.16 5.15 -2.84
CA ALA A 250 -18.52 6.26 -3.52
C ALA A 250 -17.77 5.77 -4.79
N PRO A 251 -17.85 6.52 -5.91
CA PRO A 251 -17.04 6.24 -7.09
C PRO A 251 -15.56 6.13 -6.73
N ALA A 252 -14.89 5.11 -7.27
CA ALA A 252 -13.49 4.81 -7.00
C ALA A 252 -13.11 4.51 -5.53
N GLY A 253 -14.08 4.32 -4.63
CA GLY A 253 -13.82 3.91 -3.26
C GLY A 253 -13.11 2.55 -3.15
N ARG A 254 -12.47 2.34 -2.00
CA ARG A 254 -11.80 1.08 -1.64
C ARG A 254 -12.33 0.59 -0.31
N TYR A 255 -12.66 -0.69 -0.26
CA TYR A 255 -13.37 -1.28 0.88
C TYR A 255 -12.79 -2.64 1.23
N VAL A 256 -12.88 -2.97 2.51
CA VAL A 256 -12.72 -4.33 3.03
C VAL A 256 -14.09 -4.79 3.52
N SER A 257 -14.43 -6.04 3.23
CA SER A 257 -15.66 -6.67 3.71
C SER A 257 -15.31 -8.04 4.27
N VAL A 258 -15.75 -8.29 5.50
CA VAL A 258 -15.58 -9.57 6.18
C VAL A 258 -16.98 -10.12 6.42
N PHE A 259 -17.27 -11.32 5.93
CA PHE A 259 -18.54 -12.00 6.10
C PHE A 259 -18.31 -13.19 7.02
N LEU A 260 -19.08 -13.25 8.11
CA LEU A 260 -18.98 -14.29 9.14
C LEU A 260 -20.37 -14.90 9.38
N PRO A 261 -20.47 -16.19 9.71
CA PRO A 261 -21.70 -16.77 10.21
C PRO A 261 -22.15 -16.05 11.49
N ALA A 262 -23.43 -15.71 11.59
CA ALA A 262 -23.99 -15.05 12.76
C ALA A 262 -23.82 -15.91 14.03
N ALA A 263 -23.94 -17.24 13.90
CA ALA A 263 -23.74 -18.19 15.00
C ALA A 263 -22.33 -18.09 15.61
N SER A 264 -21.29 -17.96 14.79
CA SER A 264 -19.90 -17.82 15.27
C SER A 264 -19.69 -16.55 16.10
N LEU A 265 -20.38 -15.46 15.74
CA LEU A 265 -20.35 -14.21 16.50
C LEU A 265 -21.22 -14.29 17.76
N ALA A 266 -22.39 -14.94 17.69
CA ALA A 266 -23.29 -15.10 18.83
C ALA A 266 -22.61 -15.83 20.00
N THR A 267 -21.72 -16.79 19.71
CA THR A 267 -20.94 -17.49 20.74
C THR A 267 -20.00 -16.58 21.52
N ARG A 268 -19.41 -15.55 20.89
CA ARG A 268 -18.38 -14.68 21.52
C ARG A 268 -18.87 -13.29 21.91
N ALA A 269 -19.94 -12.84 21.27
CA ALA A 269 -20.57 -11.56 21.50
C ALA A 269 -22.09 -11.75 21.46
N PRO A 270 -22.71 -12.34 22.50
CA PRO A 270 -24.15 -12.67 22.49
C PRO A 270 -25.07 -11.47 22.23
N ARG A 271 -24.60 -10.26 22.52
CA ARG A 271 -25.31 -8.99 22.32
C ARG A 271 -24.94 -8.27 21.02
N PHE A 272 -24.25 -8.93 20.07
CA PHE A 272 -23.75 -8.28 18.86
C PHE A 272 -24.85 -7.60 18.04
N ALA A 273 -26.08 -8.13 18.08
CA ALA A 273 -27.23 -7.58 17.36
C ALA A 273 -27.50 -6.10 17.71
N ALA A 274 -27.24 -5.70 18.96
CA ALA A 274 -27.40 -4.31 19.42
C ALA A 274 -26.38 -3.33 18.81
N ARG A 275 -25.30 -3.85 18.21
CA ARG A 275 -24.23 -3.07 17.56
C ARG A 275 -24.33 -3.06 16.04
N LEU A 276 -25.25 -3.85 15.46
CA LEU A 276 -25.57 -3.77 14.04
C LEU A 276 -26.09 -2.38 13.70
N MET A 277 -25.83 -1.93 12.47
CA MET A 277 -26.22 -0.62 11.98
C MET A 277 -25.71 0.59 12.78
N THR A 278 -24.78 0.37 13.72
CA THR A 278 -24.12 1.43 14.48
C THR A 278 -22.75 1.74 13.87
N PRO A 279 -22.48 2.99 13.44
CA PRO A 279 -21.17 3.35 12.90
C PRO A 279 -20.07 3.16 13.93
N ILE A 280 -18.96 2.56 13.49
CA ILE A 280 -17.71 2.49 14.25
C ILE A 280 -16.80 3.59 13.74
N ALA A 281 -16.36 4.45 14.65
CA ALA A 281 -15.51 5.60 14.33
C ALA A 281 -14.15 5.17 13.76
N ALA A 282 -13.59 6.01 12.91
CA ALA A 282 -12.23 5.86 12.42
C ALA A 282 -11.23 5.91 13.59
N GLY A 283 -10.09 5.23 13.43
CA GLY A 283 -9.02 5.25 14.43
C GLY A 283 -9.12 4.17 15.51
N SER A 284 -10.14 3.29 15.47
CA SER A 284 -10.16 2.07 16.30
C SER A 284 -9.00 1.14 15.93
N PRO A 285 -8.12 0.73 16.89
CA PRO A 285 -7.01 -0.16 16.58
C PRO A 285 -7.45 -1.51 15.97
N PRO A 286 -8.48 -2.22 16.49
CA PRO A 286 -8.97 -3.44 15.84
C PRO A 286 -9.41 -3.24 14.38
N LEU A 287 -9.99 -2.10 14.00
CA LEU A 287 -10.33 -1.82 12.58
C LEU A 287 -9.08 -1.68 11.70
N ARG A 288 -8.03 -1.01 12.20
CA ARG A 288 -6.75 -0.93 11.47
C ARG A 288 -6.14 -2.30 11.29
N LEU A 289 -6.17 -3.12 12.34
CA LEU A 289 -5.65 -4.49 12.33
C LEU A 289 -6.38 -5.37 11.32
N ILE A 290 -7.72 -5.33 11.27
CA ILE A 290 -8.50 -6.05 10.24
C ILE A 290 -8.06 -5.60 8.83
N GLY A 291 -7.93 -4.30 8.61
CA GLY A 291 -7.50 -3.76 7.30
C GLY A 291 -6.09 -4.24 6.89
N ALA A 292 -5.15 -4.24 7.83
CA ALA A 292 -3.78 -4.72 7.65
C ALA A 292 -3.73 -6.23 7.38
N TYR A 293 -4.48 -7.01 8.18
CA TYR A 293 -4.52 -8.46 8.09
C TYR A 293 -5.10 -8.92 6.74
N VAL A 294 -6.25 -8.37 6.34
CA VAL A 294 -6.84 -8.64 5.02
C VAL A 294 -5.88 -8.22 3.90
N SER A 295 -5.21 -7.07 4.03
CA SER A 295 -4.24 -6.64 3.02
C SER A 295 -3.06 -7.61 2.90
N SER A 296 -2.59 -8.21 4.02
CA SER A 296 -1.54 -9.24 4.03
C SER A 296 -1.97 -10.44 3.21
N LEU A 297 -3.12 -11.00 3.57
CA LEU A 297 -3.61 -12.23 2.97
C LEU A 297 -3.88 -12.06 1.49
N MET A 298 -4.38 -10.89 1.08
CA MET A 298 -4.66 -10.57 -0.31
C MET A 298 -3.40 -10.30 -1.16
N LEU A 299 -2.22 -10.15 -0.52
CA LEU A 299 -0.93 -9.97 -1.19
C LEU A 299 -0.08 -11.25 -1.19
N SER A 300 -0.43 -12.26 -0.39
CA SER A 300 0.29 -13.53 -0.32
C SER A 300 0.05 -14.38 -1.57
N GLU A 301 1.12 -14.95 -2.12
CA GLU A 301 1.08 -15.86 -3.28
C GLU A 301 1.21 -17.34 -2.89
N ASP A 302 1.82 -17.62 -1.73
CA ASP A 302 2.15 -18.97 -1.27
C ASP A 302 0.90 -19.84 -1.00
N GLY A 303 -0.26 -19.18 -0.81
CA GLY A 303 -1.50 -19.84 -0.43
C GLY A 303 -1.49 -20.31 1.02
N LEU A 304 -2.66 -20.71 1.51
CA LEU A 304 -2.87 -21.11 2.89
C LEU A 304 -3.26 -22.58 2.92
N ASP A 305 -2.60 -23.36 3.77
CA ASP A 305 -3.10 -24.70 4.07
C ASP A 305 -4.47 -24.60 4.80
N PRO A 306 -5.30 -25.65 4.74
CA PRO A 306 -6.63 -25.62 5.32
C PRO A 306 -6.69 -25.36 6.84
N GLU A 307 -5.66 -25.75 7.60
CA GLU A 307 -5.59 -25.55 9.04
C GLU A 307 -5.28 -24.08 9.38
N THR A 308 -4.30 -23.50 8.69
CA THR A 308 -4.00 -22.08 8.77
C THR A 308 -5.20 -21.23 8.33
N ALA A 309 -5.87 -21.63 7.24
CA ALA A 309 -7.06 -20.92 6.75
C ALA A 309 -8.20 -20.93 7.79
N ARG A 310 -8.41 -22.03 8.51
CA ARG A 310 -9.40 -22.13 9.59
C ARG A 310 -9.02 -21.25 10.78
N SER A 311 -7.75 -21.29 11.20
CA SER A 311 -7.25 -20.42 12.27
C SER A 311 -7.41 -18.94 11.93
N LEU A 312 -7.18 -18.56 10.67
CA LEU A 312 -7.41 -17.19 10.19
C LEU A 312 -8.88 -16.78 10.24
N ALA A 313 -9.81 -17.67 9.87
CA ALA A 313 -11.24 -17.39 10.01
C ALA A 313 -11.60 -17.11 11.47
N GLU A 314 -11.06 -17.90 12.40
CA GLU A 314 -11.25 -17.71 13.84
C GLU A 314 -10.70 -16.37 14.33
N HIS A 315 -9.54 -15.93 13.82
CA HIS A 315 -9.00 -14.61 14.14
C HIS A 315 -9.93 -13.47 13.70
N PHE A 316 -10.58 -13.60 12.54
CA PHE A 316 -11.54 -12.58 12.07
C PHE A 316 -12.81 -12.57 12.92
N VAL A 317 -13.28 -13.73 13.40
CA VAL A 317 -14.39 -13.80 14.36
C VAL A 317 -14.00 -13.13 15.68
N ASP A 318 -12.81 -13.40 16.22
CA ASP A 318 -12.30 -12.76 17.44
C ASP A 318 -12.23 -11.23 17.32
N LEU A 319 -11.63 -10.72 16.24
CA LEU A 319 -11.52 -9.28 15.98
C LEU A 319 -12.89 -8.60 15.82
N CYS A 320 -13.83 -9.27 15.14
CA CYS A 320 -15.18 -8.74 14.99
C CYS A 320 -15.96 -8.80 16.30
N ALA A 321 -15.81 -9.86 17.10
CA ALA A 321 -16.43 -9.99 18.41
C ALA A 321 -15.97 -8.88 19.37
N ILE A 322 -14.67 -8.54 19.38
CA ILE A 322 -14.15 -7.39 20.15
C ILE A 322 -14.84 -6.08 19.73
N LEU A 323 -15.02 -5.84 18.43
CA LEU A 323 -15.71 -4.65 17.92
C LEU A 323 -17.22 -4.63 18.22
N LEU A 324 -17.82 -5.81 18.39
CA LEU A 324 -19.23 -6.03 18.71
C LEU A 324 -19.49 -6.07 20.23
N GLY A 325 -18.46 -5.90 21.06
CA GLY A 325 -18.59 -5.80 22.51
C GLY A 325 -18.53 -7.14 23.24
N ALA A 326 -17.65 -8.05 22.82
CA ALA A 326 -17.27 -9.20 23.64
C ALA A 326 -16.76 -8.75 25.02
N GLU A 327 -17.15 -9.49 26.06
CA GLU A 327 -16.88 -9.22 27.48
C GLU A 327 -16.33 -10.49 28.17
N GLY A 328 -15.73 -10.34 29.35
CA GLY A 328 -15.28 -11.47 30.17
C GLY A 328 -14.28 -12.40 29.47
N ASP A 329 -14.47 -13.71 29.67
CA ASP A 329 -13.59 -14.76 29.15
C ASP A 329 -13.55 -14.80 27.62
N ASP A 330 -14.68 -14.53 26.95
CA ASP A 330 -14.74 -14.47 25.48
C ASP A 330 -13.85 -13.35 24.93
N ARG A 331 -13.86 -12.19 25.61
CA ARG A 331 -12.97 -11.08 25.26
C ARG A 331 -11.51 -11.47 25.48
N ALA A 332 -11.17 -12.03 26.64
CA ALA A 332 -9.80 -12.41 26.96
C ALA A 332 -9.26 -13.44 25.94
N LEU A 333 -10.07 -14.42 25.55
CA LEU A 333 -9.72 -15.42 24.54
C LEU A 333 -9.54 -14.80 23.15
N ALA A 334 -10.42 -13.86 22.75
CA ALA A 334 -10.32 -13.15 21.49
C ALA A 334 -9.06 -12.24 21.43
N GLU A 335 -8.70 -11.64 22.56
CA GLU A 335 -7.49 -10.83 22.69
C GLU A 335 -6.21 -11.69 22.59
N ALA A 336 -6.18 -12.83 23.28
CA ALA A 336 -5.03 -13.74 23.29
C ALA A 336 -4.77 -14.43 21.94
N ARG A 337 -5.82 -14.62 21.11
CA ARG A 337 -5.73 -15.29 19.80
C ARG A 337 -5.75 -14.29 18.65
N GLY A 338 -6.93 -13.93 18.16
CA GLY A 338 -7.10 -13.16 16.93
C GLY A 338 -6.52 -11.76 16.98
N LEU A 339 -6.69 -11.03 18.10
CA LEU A 339 -6.12 -9.69 18.23
C LEU A 339 -4.59 -9.73 18.21
N ARG A 340 -3.99 -10.61 19.02
CA ARG A 340 -2.54 -10.77 19.12
C ARG A 340 -1.92 -11.19 17.78
N ALA A 341 -2.54 -12.14 17.07
CA ALA A 341 -2.11 -12.56 15.74
C ALA A 341 -2.17 -11.42 14.71
N ALA A 342 -3.22 -10.60 14.75
CA ALA A 342 -3.36 -9.45 13.86
C ALA A 342 -2.34 -8.35 14.19
N GLN A 343 -2.04 -8.11 15.47
CA GLN A 343 -0.99 -7.18 15.90
C GLN A 343 0.39 -7.62 15.39
N ARG A 344 0.74 -8.91 15.51
CA ARG A 344 2.00 -9.45 14.95
C ARG A 344 2.09 -9.24 13.45
N THR A 345 1.02 -9.58 12.73
CA THR A 345 0.97 -9.42 11.27
C THR A 345 1.14 -7.96 10.86
N ALA A 346 0.42 -7.05 11.52
CA ALA A 346 0.49 -5.62 11.23
C ALA A 346 1.87 -5.02 11.59
N ALA A 347 2.49 -5.48 12.69
CA ALA A 347 3.83 -5.06 13.06
C ALA A 347 4.87 -5.50 12.01
N ALA A 348 4.84 -6.77 11.59
CA ALA A 348 5.73 -7.28 10.55
C ALA A 348 5.56 -6.51 9.23
N GLN A 349 4.32 -6.21 8.82
CA GLN A 349 4.06 -5.39 7.63
C GLN A 349 4.60 -3.96 7.75
N ALA A 350 4.47 -3.35 8.93
CA ALA A 350 4.99 -2.01 9.17
C ALA A 350 6.51 -1.97 9.05
N ILE A 351 7.21 -3.02 9.53
CA ILE A 351 8.65 -3.17 9.34
C ILE A 351 8.96 -3.33 7.85
N GLU A 352 8.29 -4.24 7.15
CA GLU A 352 8.53 -4.48 5.71
C GLU A 352 8.37 -3.22 4.86
N ALA A 353 7.39 -2.38 5.20
CA ALA A 353 7.08 -1.14 4.49
C ALA A 353 7.93 0.06 4.92
N GLY A 354 8.44 0.08 6.16
CA GLY A 354 8.94 1.31 6.80
C GLY A 354 10.29 1.20 7.48
N ALA A 355 10.96 0.03 7.49
CA ALA A 355 12.21 -0.16 8.24
C ALA A 355 13.33 0.83 7.88
N THR A 356 13.38 1.31 6.63
CA THR A 356 14.36 2.29 6.14
C THR A 356 13.83 3.73 6.19
N THR A 357 12.59 3.95 6.65
CA THR A 357 12.01 5.29 6.76
C THR A 357 12.67 6.02 7.91
N PRO A 358 13.19 7.24 7.69
CA PRO A 358 13.75 8.05 8.78
C PRO A 358 12.72 8.26 9.89
N GLY A 359 13.12 8.04 11.15
CA GLY A 359 12.22 8.17 12.29
C GLY A 359 11.31 6.96 12.53
N PHE A 360 11.56 5.82 11.88
CA PHE A 360 10.90 4.56 12.24
C PHE A 360 11.06 4.29 13.75
N SER A 361 9.95 4.19 14.46
CA SER A 361 9.90 4.21 15.92
C SER A 361 9.03 3.06 16.44
N ALA A 362 9.58 2.30 17.39
CA ALA A 362 8.86 1.28 18.14
C ALA A 362 7.63 1.88 18.86
N ALA A 363 7.80 3.04 19.52
CA ALA A 363 6.71 3.73 20.21
C ALA A 363 5.56 4.13 19.26
N ALA A 364 5.89 4.71 18.09
CA ALA A 364 4.88 5.09 17.10
C ALA A 364 4.13 3.87 16.53
N LEU A 365 4.88 2.79 16.24
CA LEU A 365 4.30 1.54 15.78
C LEU A 365 3.38 0.93 16.84
N ALA A 366 3.84 0.82 18.09
CA ALA A 366 3.07 0.28 19.22
C ALA A 366 1.74 1.03 19.40
N LEU A 367 1.79 2.36 19.41
CA LEU A 367 0.59 3.21 19.48
C LEU A 367 -0.38 2.92 18.34
N SER A 368 0.12 2.76 17.12
CA SER A 368 -0.70 2.44 15.94
C SER A 368 -1.38 1.07 16.04
N LEU A 369 -0.81 0.13 16.79
CA LEU A 369 -1.34 -1.21 17.02
C LEU A 369 -2.23 -1.30 18.27
N GLY A 370 -2.28 -0.24 19.08
CA GLY A 370 -3.02 -0.20 20.34
C GLY A 370 -2.35 -0.97 21.47
N VAL A 371 -1.01 -1.04 21.46
CA VAL A 371 -0.20 -1.72 22.48
C VAL A 371 0.86 -0.79 23.04
N THR A 372 1.47 -1.16 24.16
CA THR A 372 2.68 -0.49 24.66
C THR A 372 3.92 -0.94 23.89
N GLU A 373 5.00 -0.18 23.99
CA GLU A 373 6.28 -0.56 23.37
C GLU A 373 6.81 -1.89 23.94
N GLY A 374 6.68 -2.12 25.24
CA GLY A 374 7.04 -3.41 25.86
C GLY A 374 6.24 -4.59 25.28
N GLN A 375 4.94 -4.42 25.10
CA GLN A 375 4.09 -5.42 24.45
C GLN A 375 4.49 -5.64 22.99
N LEU A 376 4.90 -4.60 22.26
CA LEU A 376 5.43 -4.76 20.90
C LEU A 376 6.68 -5.64 20.91
N HIS A 377 7.61 -5.45 21.84
CA HIS A 377 8.78 -6.32 21.97
C HIS A 377 8.39 -7.77 22.30
N GLU A 378 7.46 -7.98 23.23
CA GLU A 378 6.94 -9.31 23.57
C GLU A 378 6.32 -10.03 22.36
N LEU A 379 5.56 -9.32 21.53
CA LEU A 379 4.95 -9.87 20.32
C LEU A 379 5.97 -10.50 19.35
N PHE A 380 7.17 -9.92 19.27
CA PHE A 380 8.26 -10.46 18.45
C PHE A 380 8.99 -11.60 19.15
N LEU A 381 9.25 -11.49 20.46
CA LEU A 381 9.90 -12.55 21.22
C LEU A 381 9.14 -13.88 21.20
N GLU A 382 7.80 -13.84 21.12
CA GLU A 382 6.97 -15.03 20.90
C GLU A 382 7.29 -15.79 19.61
N THR A 383 7.84 -15.10 18.62
CA THR A 383 8.27 -15.69 17.34
C THR A 383 9.75 -16.07 17.34
N GLY A 384 10.44 -15.90 18.47
CA GLY A 384 11.86 -16.21 18.64
C GLY A 384 12.81 -15.14 18.10
N GLU A 385 12.31 -13.98 17.68
CA GLU A 385 13.10 -12.88 17.10
C GLU A 385 12.88 -11.58 17.87
N GLY A 386 13.91 -10.76 18.05
CA GLY A 386 13.74 -9.43 18.64
C GLY A 386 13.14 -8.44 17.64
N PHE A 387 12.38 -7.45 18.13
CA PHE A 387 11.82 -6.39 17.27
C PHE A 387 12.90 -5.68 16.42
N TRP A 388 13.99 -5.25 17.07
CA TRP A 388 15.08 -4.56 16.36
C TRP A 388 15.90 -5.50 15.47
N ASP A 389 16.04 -6.78 15.85
CA ASP A 389 16.66 -7.78 15.00
C ASP A 389 15.88 -7.94 13.68
N ARG A 390 14.55 -7.96 13.75
CA ARG A 390 13.67 -8.01 12.57
C ARG A 390 13.80 -6.77 11.70
N VAL A 391 13.87 -5.59 12.32
CA VAL A 391 14.08 -4.31 11.62
C VAL A 391 15.42 -4.32 10.90
N ASP A 392 16.50 -4.69 11.58
CA ASP A 392 17.84 -4.70 11.00
C ASP A 392 17.98 -5.77 9.93
N ALA A 393 17.38 -6.95 10.10
CA ALA A 393 17.29 -7.98 9.06
C ALA A 393 16.66 -7.41 7.78
N ARG A 394 15.55 -6.68 7.90
CA ARG A 394 14.90 -6.03 6.75
C ARG A 394 15.78 -4.96 6.11
N ARG A 395 16.44 -4.12 6.92
CA ARG A 395 17.36 -3.08 6.43
C ARG A 395 18.55 -3.70 5.69
N LEU A 396 19.10 -4.79 6.20
CA LEU A 396 20.20 -5.54 5.59
C LEU A 396 19.78 -6.17 4.26
N ASP A 397 18.57 -6.73 4.18
CA ASP A 397 18.06 -7.32 2.93
C ASP A 397 17.90 -6.25 1.84
N ILE A 398 17.44 -5.04 2.20
CA ILE A 398 17.39 -3.88 1.30
C ILE A 398 18.81 -3.43 0.92
N ALA A 399 19.72 -3.29 1.89
CA ALA A 399 21.10 -2.90 1.62
C ALA A 399 21.79 -3.89 0.66
N ARG A 400 21.56 -5.20 0.84
CA ARG A 400 22.07 -6.24 -0.04
C ARG A 400 21.57 -6.06 -1.46
N ALA A 401 20.28 -5.82 -1.65
CA ALA A 401 19.69 -5.58 -2.97
C ALA A 401 20.31 -4.34 -3.63
N ARG A 402 20.53 -3.26 -2.87
CA ARG A 402 21.16 -2.03 -3.35
C ARG A 402 22.65 -2.20 -3.67
N LEU A 403 23.37 -3.06 -2.95
CA LEU A 403 24.81 -3.25 -3.18
C LEU A 403 25.12 -3.96 -4.51
N VAL A 404 24.19 -4.77 -5.03
CA VAL A 404 24.34 -5.50 -6.30
C VAL A 404 23.69 -4.80 -7.48
N ASP A 405 22.85 -3.80 -7.22
CA ASP A 405 22.15 -3.05 -8.25
C ASP A 405 23.05 -1.92 -8.80
N PRO A 406 23.41 -1.94 -10.10
CA PRO A 406 24.29 -0.94 -10.71
C PRO A 406 23.79 0.50 -10.59
N GLU A 407 22.49 0.71 -10.36
CA GLU A 407 21.92 2.06 -10.18
C GLU A 407 22.51 2.77 -8.95
N PHE A 408 22.91 2.01 -7.92
CA PHE A 408 23.50 2.52 -6.67
C PHE A 408 25.03 2.60 -6.67
N ASP A 409 25.70 2.39 -7.80
CA ASP A 409 27.16 2.48 -7.93
C ASP A 409 27.77 3.81 -7.50
N PRO A 410 27.12 4.96 -7.77
CA PRO A 410 27.64 6.24 -7.33
C PRO A 410 27.67 6.38 -5.80
N MET A 411 26.87 5.60 -5.06
CA MET A 411 26.82 5.66 -3.60
C MET A 411 27.91 4.80 -2.97
N THR A 412 28.64 5.36 -2.03
CA THR A 412 29.56 4.61 -1.17
C THR A 412 28.80 3.61 -0.29
N VAL A 413 29.51 2.59 0.22
CA VAL A 413 28.95 1.63 1.19
C VAL A 413 28.43 2.35 2.44
N ALA A 414 29.11 3.41 2.87
CA ALA A 414 28.70 4.23 3.99
C ALA A 414 27.36 4.95 3.73
N GLU A 415 27.22 5.59 2.57
CA GLU A 415 25.98 6.25 2.18
C GLU A 415 24.81 5.27 2.06
N LEU A 416 25.05 4.07 1.53
CA LEU A 416 24.05 3.01 1.51
C LEU A 416 23.61 2.57 2.90
N ALA A 417 24.55 2.43 3.85
CA ALA A 417 24.22 2.07 5.23
C ALA A 417 23.26 3.09 5.85
N PHE A 418 23.57 4.38 5.74
CA PHE A 418 22.69 5.45 6.25
C PHE A 418 21.35 5.52 5.50
N ALA A 419 21.36 5.34 4.17
CA ALA A 419 20.13 5.32 3.36
C ALA A 419 19.23 4.09 3.64
N CYS A 420 19.78 3.04 4.26
CA CYS A 420 19.03 1.89 4.76
C CYS A 420 18.62 2.03 6.24
N GLY A 421 18.94 3.16 6.89
CA GLY A 421 18.47 3.46 8.24
C GLY A 421 19.42 3.02 9.37
N PHE A 422 20.67 2.65 9.08
CA PHE A 422 21.68 2.39 10.11
C PHE A 422 22.23 3.69 10.69
N SER A 423 22.54 3.66 11.99
CA SER A 423 23.07 4.82 12.73
C SER A 423 24.57 5.04 12.51
N SER A 424 25.29 3.97 12.14
CA SER A 424 26.73 3.99 11.90
C SER A 424 27.16 2.93 10.89
N LEU A 425 28.24 3.22 10.17
CA LEU A 425 28.87 2.27 9.24
C LEU A 425 29.42 1.03 9.97
N GLY A 426 30.00 1.21 11.16
CA GLY A 426 30.58 0.09 11.93
C GLY A 426 29.53 -0.94 12.35
N GLU A 427 28.38 -0.48 12.83
CA GLU A 427 27.24 -1.34 13.16
C GLU A 427 26.72 -2.08 11.91
N PHE A 428 26.52 -1.35 10.81
CA PHE A 428 26.10 -1.93 9.54
C PHE A 428 27.05 -3.02 9.06
N THR A 429 28.37 -2.74 8.96
CA THR A 429 29.36 -3.71 8.47
C THR A 429 29.39 -4.96 9.34
N ARG A 430 29.33 -4.80 10.67
CA ARG A 430 29.28 -5.92 11.60
C ARG A 430 28.05 -6.80 11.37
N LEU A 431 26.86 -6.21 11.32
CA LEU A 431 25.60 -6.94 11.13
C LEU A 431 25.47 -7.56 9.74
N PHE A 432 25.92 -6.85 8.69
CA PHE A 432 25.94 -7.34 7.33
C PHE A 432 26.86 -8.54 7.18
N THR A 433 28.08 -8.47 7.74
CA THR A 433 29.05 -9.56 7.69
C THR A 433 28.55 -10.76 8.50
N ALA A 434 27.94 -10.54 9.66
CA ALA A 434 27.34 -11.61 10.47
C ALA A 434 26.20 -12.33 9.73
N ARG A 435 25.38 -11.62 8.96
CA ARG A 435 24.24 -12.19 8.22
C ARG A 435 24.63 -12.85 6.89
N PHE A 436 25.58 -12.26 6.15
CA PHE A 436 25.89 -12.66 4.78
C PHE A 436 27.29 -13.29 4.61
N GLY A 437 28.09 -13.35 5.67
CA GLY A 437 29.40 -14.00 5.69
C GLY A 437 30.52 -13.23 4.97
N VAL A 438 30.25 -12.03 4.44
CA VAL A 438 31.24 -11.22 3.72
C VAL A 438 31.07 -9.74 4.04
N ASP A 439 32.17 -8.99 3.94
CA ASP A 439 32.16 -7.53 4.09
C ASP A 439 31.32 -6.86 2.98
N PRO A 440 30.54 -5.80 3.27
CA PRO A 440 29.68 -5.16 2.26
C PRO A 440 30.44 -4.56 1.07
N ALA A 441 31.66 -4.04 1.29
CA ALA A 441 32.47 -3.52 0.21
C ALA A 441 32.99 -4.65 -0.68
N ASP A 442 33.37 -5.78 -0.08
CA ASP A 442 33.76 -6.99 -0.81
C ASP A 442 32.58 -7.57 -1.58
N PHE A 443 31.40 -7.61 -0.96
CA PHE A 443 30.15 -8.07 -1.57
C PHE A 443 29.85 -7.28 -2.85
N ARG A 444 29.96 -5.94 -2.80
CA ARG A 444 29.80 -5.09 -3.98
C ARG A 444 30.87 -5.33 -5.05
N ARG A 445 32.13 -5.54 -4.67
CA ARG A 445 33.22 -5.78 -5.64
C ARG A 445 33.09 -7.12 -6.36
N ARG A 446 32.41 -8.10 -5.78
CA ARG A 446 32.21 -9.46 -6.32
C ARG A 446 30.99 -9.62 -7.22
N ARG A 447 30.23 -8.55 -7.45
CA ARG A 447 29.01 -8.56 -8.27
C ARG A 447 29.25 -9.03 -9.71
#